data_AF-A0A182H9X8-F1
#
_entry.id   AF-A0A182H9X8-F1
#
_cell.length_a   1.000
_cell.length_b   1.000
_cell.length_c   1.000
_cell.angle_alpha   90.00
_cell.angle_beta   90.00
_cell.angle_gamma   90.00
#
_symmetry.space_group_name_H-M   'P 1'
#
loop_
_entity.id
_entity.type
_entity.pdbx_description
1 polymer ?
#
loop_
_entity_poly.entity_id
_entity_poly.type
_entity_poly.pdbx_seq_one_letter_code
_entity_poly.pdbx_strand_id
1 'polypeptide(L)'
;MSTDDYRKATLFATSSFDQDFQIPDLIGQTEILSEEHREKLCAHLPARAEGYSWSLVFSTSLHGFSLNSLYRKMHKLESPILIVIEDTEHNVFGALTSCSLHVSDHFYGTGESLLYKFNPHFKVFHWSGENLYFIKGNPESLAIGAGE
;
A
#
# COMPACT_ATOMS: atom_id res chain seq x y z
N MET A 1 46.33 21.41 -5.22
CA MET A 1 45.08 20.69 -5.54
C MET A 1 44.42 21.42 -6.68
N SER A 2 44.25 20.76 -7.83
CA SER A 2 43.88 21.41 -9.10
C SER A 2 42.40 21.77 -9.12
N THR A 3 42.04 22.82 -9.85
CA THR A 3 40.66 23.29 -10.10
C THR A 3 39.74 22.20 -10.68
N ASP A 4 40.29 21.13 -11.25
CA ASP A 4 39.54 19.97 -11.75
C ASP A 4 38.97 19.07 -10.64
N ASP A 5 39.60 19.04 -9.46
CA ASP A 5 39.10 18.24 -8.33
C ASP A 5 37.83 18.88 -7.71
N TYR A 6 37.71 20.21 -7.79
CA TYR A 6 36.50 20.93 -7.36
C TYR A 6 35.30 20.66 -8.28
N ARG A 7 35.52 20.52 -9.60
CA ARG A 7 34.44 20.19 -10.54
C ARG A 7 33.94 18.76 -10.34
N LYS A 8 34.84 17.82 -10.07
CA LYS A 8 34.46 16.43 -9.77
C LYS A 8 33.71 16.34 -8.44
N ALA A 9 34.18 17.01 -7.38
CA ALA A 9 33.49 17.00 -6.10
C ALA A 9 32.09 17.67 -6.15
N THR A 10 31.90 18.68 -7.00
CA THR A 10 30.59 19.34 -7.16
C THR A 10 29.60 18.49 -7.97
N LEU A 11 30.07 17.71 -8.96
CA LEU A 11 29.21 16.81 -9.75
C LEU A 11 28.69 15.61 -8.93
N PHE A 12 29.42 15.17 -7.90
CA PHE A 12 28.96 14.10 -7.00
C PHE A 12 28.09 14.62 -5.85
N ALA A 13 28.07 15.93 -5.60
CA ALA A 13 27.29 16.55 -4.52
C ALA A 13 25.90 17.05 -4.96
N THR A 14 25.52 16.89 -6.22
CA THR A 14 24.19 17.28 -6.74
C THR A 14 23.50 16.19 -7.55
N SER A 15 23.77 14.93 -7.21
CA SER A 15 22.86 13.82 -7.55
C SER A 15 22.27 13.25 -6.27
N SER A 16 21.69 14.11 -5.44
CA SER A 16 20.42 13.71 -4.85
C SER A 16 19.54 13.48 -6.07
N PHE A 17 19.35 12.21 -6.43
CA PHE A 17 18.25 11.83 -7.27
C PHE A 17 17.01 12.24 -6.47
N ASP A 18 16.59 13.51 -6.59
CA ASP A 18 15.19 13.85 -6.62
C ASP A 18 14.68 13.12 -7.86
N GLN A 19 14.55 11.79 -7.72
CA GLN A 19 13.67 11.03 -8.56
C GLN A 19 12.34 11.70 -8.24
N ASP A 20 11.91 12.60 -9.14
CA ASP A 20 10.57 13.17 -9.16
C ASP A 20 9.62 11.97 -9.21
N PHE A 21 9.38 11.36 -8.05
CA PHE A 21 8.53 10.22 -7.88
C PHE A 21 7.16 10.80 -8.09
N GLN A 22 6.70 10.72 -9.34
CA GLN A 22 5.41 11.21 -9.75
C GLN A 22 4.39 10.52 -8.86
N ILE A 23 3.79 11.30 -7.95
CA ILE A 23 2.80 10.78 -7.02
C ILE A 23 1.67 10.24 -7.86
N PRO A 24 1.28 8.96 -7.69
CA PRO A 24 0.24 8.37 -8.51
C PRO A 24 -1.06 9.18 -8.44
N ASP A 25 -1.63 9.48 -9.60
CA ASP A 25 -2.94 10.10 -9.70
C ASP A 25 -3.97 9.28 -8.93
N LEU A 26 -4.80 9.96 -8.12
CA LEU A 26 -5.88 9.32 -7.39
C LEU A 26 -7.20 9.52 -8.15
N ILE A 27 -7.73 8.41 -8.67
CA ILE A 27 -9.03 8.36 -9.32
C ILE A 27 -10.10 8.01 -8.28
N GLY A 28 -10.83 9.03 -7.85
CA GLY A 28 -11.88 8.93 -6.83
C GLY A 28 -11.62 9.87 -5.66
N GLN A 29 -12.58 9.97 -4.74
CA GLN A 29 -12.47 10.81 -3.54
C GLN A 29 -12.16 9.96 -2.31
N THR A 30 -11.18 10.38 -1.53
CA THR A 30 -10.78 9.73 -0.27
C THR A 30 -10.81 10.76 0.84
N GLU A 31 -11.21 10.32 2.03
CA GLU A 31 -11.20 11.13 3.25
C GLU A 31 -9.90 10.93 4.07
N ILE A 32 -9.16 9.85 3.81
CA ILE A 32 -8.03 9.39 4.63
C ILE A 32 -6.68 9.59 3.93
N LEU A 33 -6.60 9.31 2.63
CA LEU A 33 -5.34 9.37 1.89
C LEU A 33 -4.97 10.82 1.51
N SER A 34 -3.98 11.38 2.21
CA SER A 34 -3.34 12.64 1.85
C SER A 34 -2.27 12.45 0.77
N GLU A 35 -1.72 13.54 0.26
CA GLU A 35 -0.57 13.51 -0.66
C GLU A 35 0.67 12.88 0.00
N GLU A 36 0.98 13.26 1.25
CA GLU A 36 2.07 12.67 2.04
C GLU A 36 1.90 11.15 2.24
N HIS A 37 0.66 10.69 2.45
CA HIS A 37 0.40 9.25 2.55
C HIS A 37 0.75 8.54 1.24
N ARG A 38 0.38 9.13 0.08
CA ARG A 38 0.66 8.55 -1.23
C ARG A 38 2.15 8.55 -1.55
N GLU A 39 2.87 9.63 -1.27
CA GLU A 39 4.33 9.72 -1.45
C GLU A 39 5.06 8.60 -0.68
N LYS A 40 4.69 8.40 0.59
CA LYS A 40 5.32 7.37 1.42
C LYS A 40 4.97 5.97 0.94
N LEU A 41 3.71 5.72 0.58
CA LEU A 41 3.25 4.40 0.15
C LEU A 41 3.69 4.02 -1.27
N CYS A 42 3.86 4.98 -2.19
CA CYS A 42 4.22 4.68 -3.58
C CYS A 42 5.61 4.03 -3.70
N ALA A 43 6.51 4.32 -2.76
CA ALA A 43 7.84 3.71 -2.69
C ALA A 43 7.82 2.21 -2.28
N HIS A 44 6.66 1.67 -1.86
CA HIS A 44 6.51 0.29 -1.40
C HIS A 44 5.56 -0.54 -2.26
N LEU A 45 5.14 -0.02 -3.42
CA LEU A 45 4.33 -0.80 -4.35
C LEU A 45 5.15 -1.93 -4.98
N PRO A 46 4.53 -3.06 -5.35
CA PRO A 46 5.20 -4.06 -6.16
C PRO A 46 5.52 -3.48 -7.54
N ALA A 47 6.62 -3.94 -8.15
CA ALA A 47 7.08 -3.46 -9.46
C ALA A 47 5.99 -3.48 -10.54
N ARG A 48 5.04 -4.43 -10.47
CA ARG A 48 3.92 -4.53 -11.42
C ARG A 48 2.86 -3.43 -11.29
N ALA A 49 2.88 -2.64 -10.21
CA ALA A 49 1.93 -1.57 -9.92
C ALA A 49 2.59 -0.17 -9.94
N GLU A 50 3.91 -0.09 -10.08
CA GLU A 50 4.62 1.18 -10.24
C GLU A 50 4.16 1.92 -11.51
N GLY A 51 3.99 3.25 -11.40
CA GLY A 51 3.58 4.11 -12.51
C GLY A 51 2.09 4.06 -12.86
N TYR A 52 1.29 3.19 -12.25
CA TYR A 52 -0.17 3.15 -12.45
C TYR A 52 -0.90 4.12 -11.51
N SER A 53 -1.98 4.73 -12.01
CA SER A 53 -2.90 5.54 -11.19
C SER A 53 -3.60 4.68 -10.14
N TRP A 54 -3.90 5.27 -8.99
CA TRP A 54 -4.60 4.60 -7.90
C TRP A 54 -6.09 4.87 -8.05
N SER A 55 -6.90 3.81 -8.08
CA SER A 55 -8.35 3.94 -8.19
C SER A 55 -9.05 3.51 -6.91
N LEU A 56 -10.01 4.33 -6.45
CA LEU A 56 -10.84 3.97 -5.32
C LEU A 56 -11.82 2.86 -5.72
N VAL A 57 -11.55 1.65 -5.24
CA VAL A 57 -12.44 0.49 -5.44
C VAL A 57 -13.60 0.50 -4.44
N PHE A 58 -13.30 0.79 -3.17
CA PHE A 58 -14.27 0.74 -2.09
C PHE A 58 -13.93 1.74 -0.97
N SER A 59 -14.92 2.50 -0.50
CA SER A 59 -14.90 3.26 0.75
C SER A 59 -16.15 2.92 1.57
N THR A 60 -16.02 2.87 2.89
CA THR A 60 -17.16 2.67 3.80
C THR A 60 -18.13 3.85 3.79
N SER A 61 -17.67 5.07 3.53
CA SER A 61 -18.52 6.25 3.42
C SER A 61 -19.38 6.25 2.16
N LEU A 62 -18.89 5.66 1.06
CA LEU A 62 -19.60 5.61 -0.23
C LEU A 62 -20.41 4.32 -0.44
N HIS A 63 -19.91 3.19 0.05
CA HIS A 63 -20.46 1.86 -0.25
C HIS A 63 -20.99 1.11 0.98
N GLY A 64 -20.91 1.72 2.17
CA GLY A 64 -21.33 1.13 3.44
C GLY A 64 -20.31 0.16 4.03
N PHE A 65 -20.70 -0.50 5.13
CA PHE A 65 -19.79 -1.28 5.99
C PHE A 65 -19.85 -2.80 5.75
N SER A 66 -20.47 -3.25 4.66
CA SER A 66 -20.70 -4.68 4.41
C SER A 66 -19.50 -5.34 3.73
N LEU A 67 -18.92 -6.38 4.36
CA LEU A 67 -17.87 -7.22 3.75
C LEU A 67 -18.33 -7.86 2.44
N ASN A 68 -19.57 -8.32 2.36
CA ASN A 68 -20.12 -8.85 1.11
C ASN A 68 -20.11 -7.81 -0.02
N SER A 69 -20.30 -6.53 0.31
CA SER A 69 -20.24 -5.44 -0.67
C SER A 69 -18.80 -5.14 -1.10
N LEU A 70 -17.85 -5.21 -0.16
CA LEU A 70 -16.42 -5.16 -0.46
C LEU A 70 -16.03 -6.29 -1.43
N TYR A 71 -16.36 -7.55 -1.12
CA TYR A 71 -16.02 -8.69 -1.98
C TYR A 71 -16.65 -8.60 -3.38
N ARG A 72 -17.89 -8.10 -3.51
CA ARG A 72 -18.50 -7.87 -4.83
C ARG A 72 -17.76 -6.83 -5.67
N LYS A 73 -17.21 -5.78 -5.04
CA LYS A 73 -16.41 -4.75 -5.73
C LYS A 73 -15.01 -5.25 -6.12
N MET A 74 -14.49 -6.24 -5.39
CA MET A 74 -13.20 -6.87 -5.68
C MET A 74 -13.27 -7.92 -6.79
N HIS A 75 -14.47 -8.38 -7.16
CA HIS A 75 -14.66 -9.37 -8.20
C HIS A 75 -14.12 -8.88 -9.56
N LYS A 76 -13.29 -9.72 -10.20
CA LYS A 76 -12.56 -9.45 -11.48
C LYS A 76 -11.46 -8.39 -11.39
N LEU A 77 -11.04 -7.96 -10.20
CA LEU A 77 -9.83 -7.15 -10.07
C LEU A 77 -8.58 -8.04 -10.02
N GLU A 78 -7.65 -7.77 -10.92
CA GLU A 78 -6.34 -8.45 -11.02
C GLU A 78 -5.20 -7.47 -10.70
N SER A 79 -5.29 -6.81 -9.55
CA SER A 79 -4.37 -5.76 -9.09
C SER A 79 -4.02 -5.97 -7.62
N PRO A 80 -2.87 -5.51 -7.10
CA PRO A 80 -2.70 -5.43 -5.65
C PRO A 80 -3.73 -4.45 -5.07
N ILE A 81 -4.22 -4.72 -3.86
CA ILE A 81 -5.19 -3.85 -3.18
C ILE A 81 -4.49 -3.16 -2.02
N LEU A 82 -4.46 -1.83 -2.07
CA LEU A 82 -4.10 -0.98 -0.96
C LEU A 82 -5.34 -0.74 -0.09
N ILE A 83 -5.28 -1.19 1.15
CA ILE A 83 -6.30 -1.01 2.18
C ILE A 83 -5.82 0.07 3.12
N VAL A 84 -6.62 1.12 3.29
CA VAL A 84 -6.33 2.24 4.18
C VAL A 84 -7.43 2.34 5.22
N ILE A 85 -7.04 2.33 6.48
CA ILE A 85 -7.91 2.38 7.64
C ILE A 85 -7.49 3.58 8.48
N GLU A 86 -8.47 4.38 8.87
CA GLU A 86 -8.35 5.37 9.94
C GLU A 86 -9.21 4.89 11.10
N ASP A 87 -8.62 4.78 12.29
CA ASP A 87 -9.37 4.45 13.50
C ASP A 87 -10.00 5.70 14.14
N THR A 88 -10.73 5.49 15.23
CA THR A 88 -11.40 6.58 15.97
C THR A 88 -10.45 7.52 16.69
N GLU A 89 -9.15 7.21 16.74
CA GLU A 89 -8.09 8.03 17.32
C GLU A 89 -7.23 8.71 16.24
N HIS A 90 -7.68 8.71 14.98
CA HIS A 90 -6.98 9.27 13.82
C HIS A 90 -5.64 8.58 13.50
N ASN A 91 -5.45 7.33 13.93
CA ASN A 91 -4.30 6.56 13.46
C ASN A 91 -4.59 5.99 12.07
N VAL A 92 -3.66 6.22 11.14
CA VAL A 92 -3.75 5.69 9.78
C VAL A 92 -2.84 4.48 9.63
N PHE A 93 -3.42 3.36 9.24
CA PHE A 93 -2.71 2.10 9.02
C PHE A 93 -3.42 1.25 7.97
N GLY A 94 -2.84 0.11 7.62
CA GLY A 94 -3.48 -0.80 6.69
C GLY A 94 -2.53 -1.83 6.13
N ALA A 95 -2.85 -2.25 4.90
CA ALA A 95 -2.14 -3.30 4.22
C ALA A 95 -2.08 -3.04 2.73
N LEU A 96 -1.00 -3.50 2.09
CA LEU A 96 -0.97 -3.75 0.67
C LEU A 96 -1.06 -5.25 0.50
N THR A 97 -2.06 -5.70 -0.25
CA THR A 97 -2.29 -7.12 -0.52
C THR A 97 -1.88 -7.45 -1.94
N SER A 98 -1.30 -8.62 -2.14
CA SER A 98 -0.80 -9.03 -3.46
C SER A 98 -1.91 -9.29 -4.49
N CYS A 99 -3.18 -9.36 -4.09
CA CYS A 99 -4.31 -9.67 -4.96
C CYS A 99 -5.64 -9.20 -4.35
N SER A 100 -6.72 -9.34 -5.11
CA SER A 100 -8.07 -8.94 -4.69
C SER A 100 -8.61 -9.78 -3.53
N LEU A 101 -9.38 -9.11 -2.67
CA LEU A 101 -9.96 -9.71 -1.47
C LEU A 101 -11.17 -10.55 -1.84
N HIS A 102 -11.20 -11.79 -1.36
CA HIS A 102 -12.31 -12.72 -1.54
C HIS A 102 -12.45 -13.67 -0.35
N VAL A 103 -13.60 -14.34 -0.28
CA VAL A 103 -13.86 -15.42 0.67
C VAL A 103 -13.08 -16.66 0.24
N SER A 104 -12.35 -17.27 1.18
CA SER A 104 -11.57 -18.47 0.93
C SER A 104 -11.44 -19.29 2.21
N ASP A 105 -11.54 -20.62 2.08
CA ASP A 105 -11.30 -21.56 3.18
C ASP A 105 -9.82 -21.60 3.58
N HIS A 106 -8.92 -21.23 2.66
CA HIS A 106 -7.48 -21.24 2.82
C HIS A 106 -6.88 -19.84 2.78
N PHE A 107 -5.70 -19.68 3.38
CA PHE A 107 -4.91 -18.48 3.17
C PHE A 107 -4.48 -18.35 1.70
N TYR A 108 -4.44 -17.12 1.21
CA TYR A 108 -4.05 -16.78 -0.15
C TYR A 108 -3.21 -15.50 -0.18
N GLY A 109 -2.65 -15.19 -1.35
CA GLY A 109 -1.74 -14.08 -1.57
C GLY A 109 -0.28 -14.52 -1.67
N THR A 110 0.61 -13.55 -1.78
CA THR A 110 2.06 -13.75 -1.92
C THR A 110 2.82 -12.85 -0.96
N GLY A 111 4.14 -13.05 -0.87
CA GLY A 111 5.06 -12.23 -0.10
C GLY A 111 5.20 -10.77 -0.57
N GLU A 112 4.54 -10.38 -1.66
CA GLU A 112 4.36 -8.96 -2.02
C GLU A 112 3.44 -8.23 -1.03
N SER A 113 2.67 -8.98 -0.24
CA SER A 113 1.79 -8.41 0.78
C SER A 113 2.61 -7.83 1.94
N LEU A 114 2.18 -6.69 2.45
CA LEU A 114 2.81 -5.99 3.57
C LEU A 114 1.76 -5.30 4.44
N LEU A 115 2.14 -5.02 5.68
CA LEU A 115 1.39 -4.15 6.57
C LEU A 115 2.11 -2.82 6.70
N TYR A 116 1.37 -1.75 7.00
CA TYR A 116 1.98 -0.47 7.29
C TYR A 116 1.18 0.30 8.33
N LYS A 117 1.83 1.30 8.93
CA LYS A 117 1.20 2.30 9.78
C LYS A 117 1.89 3.64 9.62
N PHE A 118 1.17 4.74 9.85
CA PHE A 118 1.70 6.10 9.88
C PHE A 118 1.96 6.61 11.30
N ASN A 119 1.27 6.07 12.31
CA ASN A 119 1.35 6.53 13.69
C ASN A 119 2.12 5.53 14.58
N PRO A 120 3.00 6.00 15.49
CA PRO A 120 3.46 7.38 15.67
C PRO A 120 4.43 7.86 14.55
N HIS A 121 5.01 6.92 13.80
CA HIS A 121 5.86 7.18 12.65
C HIS A 121 5.52 6.19 11.54
N PHE A 122 5.79 6.59 10.29
CA PHE A 122 5.61 5.73 9.15
C PHE A 122 6.53 4.50 9.24
N LYS A 123 5.94 3.31 9.18
CA LYS A 123 6.65 2.04 9.19
C LYS A 123 5.94 1.02 8.32
N VAL A 124 6.73 0.29 7.54
CA VAL A 124 6.29 -0.81 6.70
C VAL A 124 6.83 -2.13 7.26
N PHE A 125 6.00 -3.16 7.23
CA PHE A 125 6.27 -4.50 7.71
C PHE A 125 6.11 -5.46 6.53
N HIS A 126 7.23 -5.82 5.92
CA HIS A 126 7.28 -6.81 4.86
C HIS A 126 7.16 -8.22 5.43
N TRP A 127 6.83 -9.17 4.56
CA TRP A 127 6.82 -10.58 4.89
C TRP A 127 8.18 -11.05 5.46
N SER A 128 8.14 -11.76 6.59
CA SER A 128 9.33 -12.29 7.28
C SER A 128 9.93 -13.53 6.63
N GLY A 129 9.18 -14.23 5.76
CA GLY A 129 9.57 -15.54 5.25
C GLY A 129 9.08 -16.73 6.09
N GLU A 130 8.45 -16.49 7.25
CA GLU A 130 8.17 -17.56 8.23
C GLU A 130 6.98 -18.46 7.86
N ASN A 131 5.90 -17.87 7.31
CA ASN A 131 4.70 -18.61 6.91
C ASN A 131 4.05 -17.96 5.68
N LEU A 132 3.03 -18.60 5.11
CA LEU A 132 2.32 -18.11 3.92
C LEU A 132 0.90 -17.61 4.25
N TYR A 133 0.67 -17.17 5.49
CA TYR A 133 -0.65 -16.78 5.99
C TYR A 133 -0.93 -15.30 5.75
N PHE A 134 -0.94 -14.91 4.46
CA PHE A 134 -1.05 -13.50 4.08
C PHE A 134 -2.46 -12.95 4.23
N ILE A 135 -3.46 -13.59 3.60
CA ILE A 135 -4.83 -13.06 3.56
C ILE A 135 -5.79 -14.22 3.79
N LYS A 136 -6.80 -13.99 4.62
CA LYS A 136 -7.94 -14.91 4.81
C LYS A 136 -9.22 -14.11 4.93
N GLY A 137 -10.15 -14.33 4.01
CA GLY A 137 -11.47 -13.71 4.02
C GLY A 137 -12.55 -14.74 4.27
N ASN A 138 -13.54 -14.39 5.09
CA ASN A 138 -14.79 -15.13 5.24
C ASN A 138 -15.95 -14.13 5.31
N PRO A 139 -17.23 -14.58 5.32
CA PRO A 139 -18.37 -13.66 5.31
C PRO A 139 -18.43 -12.69 6.51
N GLU A 140 -17.77 -13.02 7.63
CA GLU A 140 -17.83 -12.30 8.90
C GLU A 140 -16.55 -11.50 9.22
N SER A 141 -15.40 -11.91 8.67
CA SER A 141 -14.11 -11.27 8.92
C SER A 141 -13.15 -11.33 7.74
N LEU A 142 -12.25 -10.35 7.70
CA LEU A 142 -11.09 -10.30 6.83
C LEU A 142 -9.85 -10.18 7.71
N ALA A 143 -8.91 -11.10 7.56
CA ALA A 143 -7.65 -11.12 8.27
C ALA A 143 -6.48 -10.99 7.28
N ILE A 144 -5.47 -10.18 7.65
CA ILE A 144 -4.25 -9.97 6.87
C ILE A 144 -3.05 -10.09 7.80
N GLY A 145 -2.09 -10.94 7.45
CA GLY A 145 -0.92 -11.24 8.27
C GLY A 145 -1.30 -12.03 9.52
N ALA A 146 -1.59 -13.32 9.35
CA ALA A 146 -1.85 -14.22 10.47
C ALA A 146 -0.58 -14.99 10.88
N GLY A 147 -0.58 -15.49 12.11
CA GLY A 147 0.46 -16.33 12.69
C GLY A 147 -0.10 -17.17 13.82
N GLU A 148 0.74 -17.99 14.42
CA GLU A 148 0.48 -18.60 15.73
C GLU A 148 0.92 -17.66 16.87
#